data_AF-A0A2J4YT61-F1
#
_entry.id   AF-A0A2J4YT61-F1
#
_cell.length_a   1.000
_cell.length_b   1.000
_cell.length_c   1.000
_cell.angle_alpha   90.00
_cell.angle_beta   90.00
_cell.angle_gamma   90.00
#
_symmetry.space_group_name_H-M   'P 1'
#
loop_
_entity.id
_entity.type
_entity.pdbx_description
1 polymer ?
#
loop_
_entity_poly.entity_id
_entity_poly.type
_entity_poly.pdbx_seq_one_letter_code
_entity_poly.pdbx_strand_id
1 'polypeptide(L)'
;MKKTLNVSLLALLISNGAFAAQYALDSEYLAVSFNDANSVMALKDVKSQHQLSPEELFFLTLPDEAVIHAADFKIKHVDKKDNTIIIDYAHPDFNVEVKLNLVKDKYASIDYTITALGKAQEVSKITFFPTRKQSQAPWVEGSINSSPIIADSFFILPNKPVVNTWAYEATTNLNVKLKTPLQPGTAVSYTTWFGTFPEINQLRRSVNQFIDAVRPRPYKPYLHYNSWMDIGFFTTYTEPEVLQRMDEWNKEFITGRGVMLDAFLLDDGWDDRTGRWLFGPAFSNGFSKVREKADSLHSSIGLWLSPWGGYNKPRDIRVSHAKEYGFETVDGKFALSGPNYFKNFNAQIINLIKEEHITSFKLDGMGNANSHIKGSEFASDFDASIALLHNMRSANPNQFINLTTGTNASPSWLFYADAIWRQGDDINLY
;
A
#
# COMPACT_ATOMS: atom_id res chain seq x y z
N MET A 1 -4.55 -47.72 65.39
CA MET A 1 -3.92 -46.94 64.31
C MET A 1 -2.96 -47.82 63.52
N LYS A 2 -3.38 -48.33 62.35
CA LYS A 2 -2.51 -48.83 61.29
C LYS A 2 -3.21 -48.45 59.98
N LYS A 3 -2.63 -47.52 59.21
CA LYS A 3 -3.12 -47.15 57.88
C LYS A 3 -2.28 -47.89 56.85
N THR A 4 -2.93 -48.78 56.11
CA THR A 4 -2.46 -49.38 54.86
C THR A 4 -2.53 -48.33 53.75
N LEU A 5 -1.44 -48.17 53.00
CA LEU A 5 -1.37 -47.36 51.80
C LEU A 5 -1.52 -48.31 50.60
N ASN A 6 -2.67 -48.27 49.92
CA ASN A 6 -2.82 -48.92 48.62
C ASN A 6 -2.37 -47.93 47.54
N VAL A 7 -1.29 -48.27 46.83
CA VAL A 7 -0.87 -47.57 45.62
C VAL A 7 -1.47 -48.33 44.44
N SER A 8 -2.47 -47.73 43.79
CA SER A 8 -2.97 -48.21 42.51
C SER A 8 -2.23 -47.48 41.39
N LEU A 9 -1.39 -48.22 40.66
CA LEU A 9 -0.76 -47.77 39.42
C LEU A 9 -1.82 -47.86 38.30
N LEU A 10 -2.36 -46.73 37.85
CA LEU A 10 -3.20 -46.68 36.66
C LEU A 10 -2.33 -46.25 35.47
N ALA A 11 -2.01 -47.21 34.60
CA ALA A 11 -1.33 -46.94 33.35
C ALA A 11 -2.29 -46.22 32.38
N LEU A 12 -1.98 -44.96 32.02
CA LEU A 12 -2.62 -44.27 30.91
C LEU A 12 -2.02 -44.77 29.58
N LEU A 13 -2.83 -45.49 28.80
CA LEU A 13 -2.62 -45.66 27.37
C LEU A 13 -2.94 -44.34 26.67
N ILE A 14 -1.92 -43.58 26.28
CA ILE A 14 -2.08 -42.43 25.40
C ILE A 14 -2.22 -42.98 23.98
N SER A 15 -3.45 -42.99 23.46
CA SER A 15 -3.71 -43.19 22.04
C SER A 15 -3.22 -41.95 21.28
N ASN A 16 -2.26 -42.12 20.36
CA ASN A 16 -1.85 -41.13 19.37
C ASN A 16 -2.96 -40.92 18.32
N GLY A 17 -4.10 -40.37 18.74
CA GLY A 17 -4.99 -39.66 17.83
C GLY A 17 -4.51 -38.21 17.79
N ALA A 18 -4.07 -37.72 16.64
CA ALA A 18 -3.83 -36.29 16.46
C ALA A 18 -5.18 -35.58 16.69
N PHE A 19 -5.37 -35.00 17.87
CA PHE A 19 -6.49 -34.09 18.11
C PHE A 19 -6.25 -32.87 17.23
N ALA A 20 -7.19 -32.58 16.34
CA ALA A 20 -7.15 -31.37 15.53
C ALA A 20 -7.01 -30.14 16.42
N ALA A 21 -6.05 -29.28 16.11
CA ALA A 21 -5.73 -28.15 16.96
C ALA A 21 -6.63 -26.96 16.62
N GLN A 22 -7.15 -26.32 17.67
CA GLN A 22 -7.85 -25.05 17.59
C GLN A 22 -6.91 -23.94 18.02
N TYR A 23 -6.71 -22.96 17.14
CA TYR A 23 -5.90 -21.78 17.38
C TYR A 23 -6.81 -20.57 17.55
N ALA A 24 -6.47 -19.68 18.48
CA ALA A 24 -7.23 -18.46 18.76
C ALA A 24 -6.32 -17.31 19.17
N LEU A 25 -6.66 -16.10 18.75
CA LEU A 25 -6.10 -14.83 19.17
C LEU A 25 -7.27 -13.97 19.67
N ASP A 26 -7.22 -13.52 20.91
CA ASP A 26 -8.31 -12.80 21.54
C ASP A 26 -7.86 -11.41 21.98
N SER A 27 -8.74 -10.43 21.81
CA SER A 27 -8.56 -9.06 22.28
C SER A 27 -9.86 -8.53 22.89
N GLU A 28 -9.84 -7.30 23.41
CA GLU A 28 -11.05 -6.64 23.92
C GLU A 28 -12.08 -6.32 22.81
N TYR A 29 -11.64 -6.26 21.55
CA TYR A 29 -12.42 -5.77 20.42
C TYR A 29 -12.64 -6.84 19.34
N LEU A 30 -11.64 -7.68 19.09
CA LEU A 30 -11.65 -8.69 18.03
C LEU A 30 -11.09 -10.01 18.53
N ALA A 31 -11.70 -11.10 18.06
CA ALA A 31 -11.15 -12.43 18.21
C ALA A 31 -10.99 -13.09 16.84
N VAL A 32 -9.85 -13.75 16.63
CA VAL A 32 -9.49 -14.49 15.42
C VAL A 32 -9.30 -15.94 15.81
N SER A 33 -9.92 -16.88 15.10
CA SER A 33 -9.73 -18.31 15.36
C SER A 33 -9.56 -19.09 14.08
N PHE A 34 -8.80 -20.19 14.17
CA PHE A 34 -8.55 -21.12 13.08
C PHE A 34 -8.59 -22.57 13.59
N ASN A 35 -9.30 -23.42 12.87
CA ASN A 35 -9.39 -24.85 13.14
C ASN A 35 -8.67 -25.62 12.04
N ASP A 36 -7.61 -26.36 12.37
CA ASP A 36 -6.81 -27.05 11.35
C ASP A 36 -7.53 -28.24 10.71
N ALA A 37 -8.48 -28.88 11.42
CA ALA A 37 -9.10 -30.12 10.96
C ALA A 37 -9.90 -29.92 9.69
N ASN A 38 -10.54 -28.76 9.59
CA ASN A 38 -11.45 -28.39 8.51
C ASN A 38 -11.02 -27.08 7.82
N SER A 39 -9.86 -26.53 8.18
CA SER A 39 -9.33 -25.27 7.66
C SER A 39 -10.32 -24.09 7.79
N VAL A 40 -11.13 -24.08 8.85
CA VAL A 40 -12.14 -23.04 9.08
C VAL A 40 -11.56 -21.90 9.89
N MET A 41 -11.79 -20.67 9.41
CA MET A 41 -11.44 -19.43 10.10
C MET A 41 -12.70 -18.68 10.55
N ALA A 42 -12.61 -17.99 11.69
CA ALA A 42 -13.62 -17.04 12.12
C ALA A 42 -12.99 -15.76 12.68
N LEU A 43 -13.58 -14.62 12.31
CA LEU A 43 -13.33 -13.31 12.88
C LEU A 43 -14.57 -12.86 13.64
N LYS A 44 -14.44 -12.53 14.92
CA LYS A 44 -15.56 -12.13 15.78
C LYS A 44 -15.35 -10.75 16.37
N ASP A 45 -16.36 -9.91 16.25
CA ASP A 45 -16.46 -8.66 17.00
C ASP A 45 -16.90 -8.97 18.42
N VAL A 46 -16.03 -8.71 19.39
CA VAL A 46 -16.26 -9.06 20.79
C VAL A 46 -17.39 -8.23 21.39
N LYS A 47 -17.64 -7.02 20.90
CA LYS A 47 -18.67 -6.13 21.47
C LYS A 47 -20.05 -6.45 20.92
N SER A 48 -20.20 -6.59 19.61
CA SER A 48 -21.49 -6.88 18.97
C SER A 48 -21.84 -8.38 18.91
N GLN A 49 -20.84 -9.25 19.08
CA GLN A 49 -20.92 -10.70 18.86
C GLN A 49 -21.16 -11.11 17.39
N HIS A 50 -21.15 -10.17 16.44
CA HIS A 50 -21.15 -10.51 15.02
C HIS A 50 -19.87 -11.26 14.64
N GLN A 51 -19.99 -12.13 13.63
CA GLN A 51 -18.89 -12.97 13.16
C GLN A 51 -18.86 -13.00 11.63
N LEU A 52 -17.65 -13.02 11.07
CA LEU A 52 -17.39 -13.33 9.67
C LEU A 52 -16.55 -14.61 9.60
N SER A 53 -17.02 -15.59 8.84
CA SER A 53 -16.26 -16.79 8.48
C SER A 53 -16.25 -16.94 6.96
N PRO A 54 -15.07 -16.94 6.31
CA PRO A 54 -15.02 -17.14 4.88
C PRO A 54 -15.32 -18.62 4.55
N GLU A 55 -15.83 -18.89 3.34
CA GLU A 55 -16.03 -20.25 2.82
C GLU A 55 -14.69 -21.00 2.71
N GLU A 56 -13.61 -20.26 2.38
CA GLU A 56 -12.22 -20.69 2.41
C GLU A 56 -11.30 -19.46 2.52
N LEU A 57 -10.05 -19.61 2.96
CA LEU A 57 -9.16 -18.43 3.14
C LEU A 57 -8.78 -17.75 1.82
N PHE A 58 -8.61 -18.54 0.76
CA PHE A 58 -8.27 -18.08 -0.58
C PHE A 58 -8.61 -19.16 -1.63
N PHE A 59 -8.68 -18.77 -2.90
CA PHE A 59 -8.60 -19.69 -4.04
C PHE A 59 -7.93 -19.03 -5.25
N LEU A 60 -7.40 -19.85 -6.15
CA LEU A 60 -6.74 -19.41 -7.38
C LEU A 60 -7.61 -19.77 -8.58
N THR A 61 -7.91 -18.81 -9.46
CA THR A 61 -8.51 -19.07 -10.76
C THR A 61 -7.43 -19.09 -11.83
N LEU A 62 -7.39 -20.15 -12.62
CA LEU A 62 -6.47 -20.33 -13.75
C LEU A 62 -7.00 -19.66 -15.02
N PRO A 63 -6.18 -19.52 -16.09
CA PRO A 63 -6.63 -18.89 -17.34
C PRO A 63 -7.77 -19.62 -18.07
N ASP A 64 -7.95 -20.92 -17.83
CA ASP A 64 -9.04 -21.75 -18.37
C ASP A 64 -10.28 -21.77 -17.47
N GLU A 65 -10.36 -20.85 -16.50
CA GLU A 65 -11.42 -20.73 -15.49
C GLU A 65 -11.50 -21.89 -14.48
N ALA A 66 -10.56 -22.86 -14.54
CA ALA A 66 -10.44 -23.85 -13.48
C ALA A 66 -10.04 -23.17 -12.16
N VAL A 67 -10.54 -23.70 -11.04
CA VAL A 67 -10.28 -23.16 -9.70
C VAL A 67 -9.49 -24.17 -8.89
N ILE A 68 -8.39 -23.70 -8.28
CA ILE A 68 -7.66 -24.42 -7.24
C ILE A 68 -8.12 -23.84 -5.90
N HIS A 69 -8.91 -24.60 -5.17
CA HIS A 69 -9.46 -24.23 -3.86
C HIS A 69 -8.40 -24.44 -2.76
N ALA A 70 -8.54 -23.77 -1.61
CA ALA A 70 -7.67 -24.01 -0.46
C ALA A 70 -7.68 -25.48 -0.01
N ALA A 71 -8.79 -26.19 -0.21
CA ALA A 71 -8.91 -27.63 0.08
C ALA A 71 -8.03 -28.52 -0.81
N ASP A 72 -7.58 -28.03 -1.97
CA ASP A 72 -6.65 -28.74 -2.85
C ASP A 72 -5.19 -28.63 -2.35
N PHE A 73 -4.93 -27.77 -1.35
CA PHE A 73 -3.65 -27.63 -0.68
C PHE A 73 -3.60 -28.49 0.58
N LYS A 74 -2.42 -29.03 0.88
CA LYS A 74 -2.14 -29.68 2.17
C LYS A 74 -1.60 -28.66 3.15
N ILE A 75 -2.23 -28.54 4.32
CA ILE A 75 -1.65 -27.79 5.45
C ILE A 75 -0.43 -28.57 5.94
N LYS A 76 0.77 -28.01 5.75
CA LYS A 76 2.03 -28.60 6.22
C LYS A 76 2.30 -28.26 7.67
N HIS A 77 1.93 -27.06 8.07
CA HIS A 77 2.25 -26.52 9.38
C HIS A 77 1.22 -25.46 9.77
N VAL A 78 0.86 -25.47 11.05
CA VAL A 78 0.16 -24.37 11.71
C VAL A 78 0.95 -24.04 12.95
N ASP A 79 1.27 -22.77 13.13
CA ASP A 79 1.91 -22.26 14.34
C ASP A 79 1.14 -21.08 14.89
N LYS A 80 1.22 -20.88 16.20
CA LYS A 80 0.77 -19.66 16.86
C LYS A 80 1.96 -19.04 17.57
N LYS A 81 2.34 -17.85 17.12
CA LYS A 81 3.41 -17.06 17.70
C LYS A 81 2.88 -15.68 18.04
N ASP A 82 2.96 -15.32 19.32
CA ASP A 82 2.49 -14.03 19.85
C ASP A 82 1.04 -13.75 19.40
N ASN A 83 0.86 -12.68 18.63
CA ASN A 83 -0.42 -12.21 18.10
C ASN A 83 -0.68 -12.67 16.65
N THR A 84 -0.05 -13.77 16.22
CA THR A 84 -0.14 -14.29 14.86
C THR A 84 -0.38 -15.80 14.85
N ILE A 85 -1.30 -16.25 13.99
CA ILE A 85 -1.44 -17.66 13.58
C ILE A 85 -0.88 -17.76 12.16
N ILE A 86 0.09 -18.65 11.93
CA ILE A 86 0.75 -18.86 10.65
C ILE A 86 0.30 -20.21 10.10
N ILE A 87 -0.13 -20.26 8.85
CA ILE A 87 -0.64 -21.46 8.19
C ILE A 87 0.10 -21.65 6.86
N ASP A 88 0.83 -22.75 6.72
CA ASP A 88 1.56 -23.10 5.51
C ASP A 88 0.78 -24.11 4.66
N TYR A 89 0.25 -23.66 3.53
CA TYR A 89 -0.42 -24.47 2.53
C TYR A 89 0.55 -24.89 1.43
N ALA A 90 0.54 -26.16 1.07
CA ALA A 90 1.38 -26.71 0.01
C ALA A 90 0.57 -27.43 -1.07
N HIS A 91 0.87 -27.09 -2.32
CA HIS A 91 0.36 -27.69 -3.54
C HIS A 91 1.56 -28.06 -4.44
N PRO A 92 1.47 -29.02 -5.37
CA PRO A 92 2.58 -29.34 -6.28
C PRO A 92 3.18 -28.13 -6.99
N ASP A 93 2.34 -27.18 -7.40
CA ASP A 93 2.73 -25.99 -8.15
C ASP A 93 2.92 -24.72 -7.30
N PHE A 94 2.47 -24.70 -6.05
CA PHE A 94 2.40 -23.48 -5.23
C PHE A 94 2.68 -23.75 -3.75
N ASN A 95 3.31 -22.79 -3.09
CA ASN A 95 3.22 -22.63 -1.64
C ASN A 95 2.43 -21.36 -1.33
N VAL A 96 1.54 -21.42 -0.33
CA VAL A 96 0.81 -20.27 0.19
C VAL A 96 0.99 -20.21 1.69
N GLU A 97 1.60 -19.14 2.19
CA GLU A 97 1.62 -18.81 3.62
C GLU A 97 0.46 -17.86 3.90
N VAL A 98 -0.35 -18.16 4.91
CA VAL A 98 -1.40 -17.27 5.42
C VAL A 98 -1.08 -16.92 6.87
N LYS A 99 -1.02 -15.63 7.17
CA LYS A 99 -0.84 -15.13 8.55
C LYS A 99 -2.10 -14.41 9.00
N LEU A 100 -2.72 -14.90 10.06
CA LEU A 100 -3.84 -14.26 10.73
C LEU A 100 -3.29 -13.47 11.92
N ASN A 101 -3.43 -12.16 11.92
CA ASN A 101 -2.82 -11.29 12.93
C ASN A 101 -3.87 -10.54 13.73
N LEU A 102 -3.60 -10.33 15.02
CA LEU A 102 -4.21 -9.29 15.82
C LEU A 102 -3.26 -8.09 15.91
N VAL A 103 -3.74 -6.91 15.54
CA VAL A 103 -2.94 -5.69 15.41
C VAL A 103 -3.44 -4.61 16.37
N LYS A 104 -2.54 -4.15 17.24
CA LYS A 104 -2.81 -3.12 18.27
C LYS A 104 -4.04 -3.42 19.13
N ASP A 105 -4.29 -4.71 19.38
CA ASP A 105 -5.43 -5.24 20.15
C ASP A 105 -6.83 -4.81 19.68
N LYS A 106 -6.96 -4.17 18.52
CA LYS A 106 -8.21 -3.57 18.02
C LYS A 106 -8.56 -3.94 16.59
N TYR A 107 -7.56 -4.34 15.81
CA TYR A 107 -7.70 -4.64 14.39
C TYR A 107 -7.19 -6.06 14.11
N ALA A 108 -7.59 -6.63 12.98
CA ALA A 108 -7.00 -7.85 12.48
C ALA A 108 -6.44 -7.63 11.07
N SER A 109 -5.42 -8.41 10.70
CA SER A 109 -5.00 -8.52 9.31
C SER A 109 -4.89 -9.97 8.90
N ILE A 110 -5.10 -10.23 7.62
CA ILE A 110 -4.75 -11.49 6.99
C ILE A 110 -3.71 -11.18 5.90
N ASP A 111 -2.51 -11.68 6.10
CA ASP A 111 -1.44 -11.60 5.10
C ASP A 111 -1.38 -12.90 4.31
N TYR A 112 -1.27 -12.78 2.99
CA TYR A 112 -1.17 -13.88 2.05
C TYR A 112 0.15 -13.74 1.29
N THR A 113 0.97 -14.78 1.29
CA THR A 113 2.19 -14.85 0.49
C THR A 113 2.13 -16.09 -0.40
N ILE A 114 2.01 -15.87 -1.72
CA ILE A 114 1.87 -16.94 -2.72
C ILE A 114 3.16 -17.04 -3.53
N THR A 115 3.72 -18.24 -3.63
CA THR A 115 4.94 -18.52 -4.39
C THR A 115 4.70 -19.66 -5.37
N ALA A 116 5.03 -19.45 -6.65
CA ALA A 116 5.05 -20.52 -7.65
C ALA A 116 6.27 -21.44 -7.44
N LEU A 117 6.11 -22.73 -7.72
CA LEU A 117 7.16 -23.74 -7.57
C LEU A 117 7.59 -24.31 -8.91
N GLY A 118 8.90 -24.53 -9.05
CA GLY A 118 9.53 -25.18 -10.21
C GLY A 118 9.57 -24.32 -11.48
N LYS A 119 8.44 -23.82 -11.95
CA LYS A 119 8.29 -23.01 -13.17
C LYS A 119 7.29 -21.87 -12.96
N ALA A 120 7.31 -20.90 -13.87
CA ALA A 120 6.30 -19.85 -13.91
C ALA A 120 4.89 -20.46 -14.01
N GLN A 121 3.97 -19.98 -13.20
CA GLN A 121 2.59 -20.47 -13.15
C GLN A 121 1.62 -19.35 -13.53
N GLU A 122 0.78 -19.61 -14.53
CA GLU A 122 -0.26 -18.68 -14.94
C GLU A 122 -1.43 -18.75 -13.96
N VAL A 123 -1.79 -17.62 -13.37
CA VAL A 123 -2.97 -17.45 -12.52
C VAL A 123 -3.69 -16.23 -13.07
N SER A 124 -4.99 -16.34 -13.37
CA SER A 124 -5.77 -15.22 -13.90
C SER A 124 -6.30 -14.32 -12.78
N LYS A 125 -6.66 -14.93 -11.65
CA LYS A 125 -7.21 -14.24 -10.48
C LYS A 125 -6.89 -14.97 -9.18
N ILE A 126 -6.61 -14.20 -8.14
CA ILE A 126 -6.59 -14.68 -6.75
C ILE A 126 -7.78 -14.07 -6.03
N THR A 127 -8.54 -14.89 -5.32
CA THR A 127 -9.64 -14.42 -4.48
C THR A 127 -9.31 -14.67 -3.02
N PHE A 128 -9.50 -13.66 -2.18
CA PHE A 128 -9.26 -13.71 -0.74
C PHE A 128 -10.56 -13.53 0.03
N PHE A 129 -10.66 -14.26 1.14
CA PHE A 129 -11.73 -14.14 2.12
C PHE A 129 -13.16 -14.12 1.53
N PRO A 130 -13.52 -15.04 0.61
CA PRO A 130 -14.89 -15.13 0.12
C PRO A 130 -15.85 -15.49 1.25
N THR A 131 -16.88 -14.69 1.49
CA THR A 131 -17.92 -14.98 2.48
C THR A 131 -19.27 -15.14 1.79
N ARG A 132 -20.14 -16.00 2.31
CA ARG A 132 -21.53 -16.13 1.85
C ARG A 132 -22.50 -16.25 3.02
N LYS A 133 -23.56 -15.45 3.00
CA LYS A 133 -24.60 -15.39 4.04
C LYS A 133 -24.05 -15.17 5.46
N GLN A 134 -22.91 -14.49 5.58
CA GLN A 134 -22.30 -14.14 6.86
C GLN A 134 -22.75 -12.77 7.38
N SER A 135 -23.06 -11.85 6.46
CA SER A 135 -23.65 -10.55 6.77
C SER A 135 -24.98 -10.40 6.06
N GLN A 136 -25.93 -9.71 6.70
CA GLN A 136 -27.28 -9.55 6.17
C GLN A 136 -27.30 -8.75 4.87
N ALA A 137 -26.53 -7.66 4.81
CA ALA A 137 -26.52 -6.73 3.68
C ALA A 137 -25.17 -6.02 3.56
N PRO A 138 -24.09 -6.73 3.18
CA PRO A 138 -22.79 -6.11 2.99
C PRO A 138 -22.79 -5.21 1.75
N TRP A 139 -22.00 -4.14 1.77
CA TRP A 139 -21.82 -3.23 0.63
C TRP A 139 -20.38 -2.74 0.51
N VAL A 140 -20.03 -2.23 -0.67
CA VAL A 140 -18.78 -1.51 -0.89
C VAL A 140 -19.02 -0.02 -0.67
N GLU A 141 -18.32 0.58 0.30
CA GLU A 141 -18.41 2.01 0.61
C GLU A 141 -17.48 2.80 -0.31
N GLY A 142 -17.95 3.07 -1.54
CA GLY A 142 -17.24 3.82 -2.56
C GLY A 142 -17.43 3.23 -3.97
N SER A 143 -16.99 3.98 -4.99
CA SER A 143 -17.15 3.61 -6.41
C SER A 143 -15.85 3.21 -7.10
N ILE A 144 -14.74 3.20 -6.37
CA ILE A 144 -13.40 2.92 -6.90
C ILE A 144 -12.88 1.57 -6.39
N ASN A 145 -11.94 0.96 -7.12
CA ASN A 145 -11.26 -0.24 -6.65
C ASN A 145 -10.64 -0.01 -5.26
N SER A 146 -10.63 -1.07 -4.46
CA SER A 146 -10.11 -1.05 -3.09
C SER A 146 -10.84 -0.05 -2.18
N SER A 147 -12.12 0.21 -2.46
CA SER A 147 -13.03 0.82 -1.49
C SER A 147 -13.39 -0.20 -0.40
N PRO A 148 -13.54 0.20 0.87
CA PRO A 148 -13.81 -0.73 1.96
C PRO A 148 -15.14 -1.47 1.78
N ILE A 149 -15.18 -2.74 2.16
CA ILE A 149 -16.42 -3.51 2.31
C ILE A 149 -16.93 -3.29 3.74
N ILE A 150 -18.20 -2.98 3.90
CA ILE A 150 -18.88 -2.93 5.19
C ILE A 150 -19.79 -4.15 5.31
N ALA A 151 -19.68 -4.86 6.42
CA ALA A 151 -20.41 -6.09 6.70
C ALA A 151 -20.79 -6.14 8.18
N ASP A 152 -22.06 -5.91 8.49
CA ASP A 152 -22.61 -5.76 9.85
C ASP A 152 -21.83 -4.72 10.69
N SER A 153 -20.98 -5.16 11.63
CA SER A 153 -20.12 -4.27 12.45
C SER A 153 -18.66 -4.22 11.99
N PHE A 154 -18.32 -4.84 10.87
CA PHE A 154 -16.97 -4.89 10.32
C PHE A 154 -16.79 -3.92 9.14
N PHE A 155 -15.61 -3.32 9.07
CA PHE A 155 -15.06 -2.81 7.81
C PHE A 155 -13.87 -3.66 7.38
N ILE A 156 -13.77 -3.93 6.08
CA ILE A 156 -12.72 -4.73 5.46
C ILE A 156 -12.03 -3.87 4.39
N LEU A 157 -10.71 -3.69 4.50
CA LEU A 157 -9.96 -2.84 3.58
C LEU A 157 -8.71 -3.57 3.06
N PRO A 158 -8.56 -3.76 1.73
CA PRO A 158 -7.33 -4.30 1.18
C PRO A 158 -6.18 -3.30 1.33
N ASN A 159 -4.97 -3.78 1.58
CA ASN A 159 -3.78 -2.96 1.69
C ASN A 159 -3.35 -2.36 0.34
N LYS A 160 -3.48 -3.11 -0.75
CA LYS A 160 -3.11 -2.64 -2.09
C LYS A 160 -4.30 -1.96 -2.79
N PRO A 161 -4.08 -0.84 -3.52
CA PRO A 161 -5.11 -0.09 -4.24
C PRO A 161 -5.61 -0.73 -5.55
N VAL A 162 -5.16 -1.95 -5.86
CA VAL A 162 -5.51 -2.70 -7.08
C VAL A 162 -6.44 -3.88 -6.81
N VAL A 163 -6.80 -4.11 -5.54
CA VAL A 163 -7.72 -5.19 -5.14
C VAL A 163 -9.14 -4.76 -5.43
N ASN A 164 -9.85 -5.54 -6.25
CA ASN A 164 -11.26 -5.32 -6.50
C ASN A 164 -12.07 -5.86 -5.31
N THR A 165 -12.73 -4.96 -4.61
CA THR A 165 -13.66 -5.27 -3.52
C THR A 165 -15.06 -5.46 -4.09
N TRP A 166 -15.71 -6.54 -3.69
CA TRP A 166 -17.01 -6.91 -4.23
C TRP A 166 -17.94 -7.35 -3.10
N ALA A 167 -19.17 -6.84 -3.10
CA ALA A 167 -20.24 -7.23 -2.19
C ALA A 167 -21.57 -7.24 -2.94
N TYR A 168 -22.28 -8.37 -2.91
CA TYR A 168 -23.58 -8.54 -3.57
C TYR A 168 -24.31 -9.75 -2.98
N GLU A 169 -25.64 -9.68 -2.81
CA GLU A 169 -26.49 -10.79 -2.31
C GLU A 169 -25.87 -11.56 -1.11
N ALA A 170 -25.52 -10.84 -0.04
CA ALA A 170 -24.91 -11.39 1.17
C ALA A 170 -23.57 -12.13 0.95
N THR A 171 -22.91 -11.88 -0.17
CA THR A 171 -21.61 -12.45 -0.54
C THR A 171 -20.58 -11.32 -0.63
N THR A 172 -19.35 -11.56 -0.15
CA THR A 172 -18.25 -10.58 -0.24
C THR A 172 -16.97 -11.27 -0.64
N ASN A 173 -16.18 -10.66 -1.53
CA ASN A 173 -14.91 -11.20 -2.03
C ASN A 173 -13.89 -10.07 -2.23
N LEU A 174 -12.61 -10.36 -2.04
CA LEU A 174 -11.49 -9.50 -2.46
C LEU A 174 -10.76 -10.17 -3.62
N ASN A 175 -10.75 -9.55 -4.80
CA ASN A 175 -10.24 -10.16 -6.02
C ASN A 175 -9.01 -9.41 -6.55
N VAL A 176 -7.97 -10.14 -6.89
CA VAL A 176 -6.79 -9.62 -7.58
C VAL A 176 -6.71 -10.27 -8.95
N LYS A 177 -6.78 -9.48 -10.02
CA LYS A 177 -6.52 -9.98 -11.37
C LYS A 177 -5.02 -9.90 -11.65
N LEU A 178 -4.44 -11.00 -12.11
CA LEU A 178 -3.04 -11.06 -12.47
C LEU A 178 -2.90 -10.97 -13.98
N LYS A 179 -1.90 -10.20 -14.42
CA LYS A 179 -1.57 -10.01 -15.84
C LYS A 179 -0.24 -10.65 -16.22
N THR A 180 0.44 -11.23 -15.24
CA THR A 180 1.73 -11.86 -15.36
C THR A 180 1.71 -13.18 -14.60
N PRO A 181 2.41 -14.20 -15.11
CA PRO A 181 2.60 -15.43 -14.36
C PRO A 181 3.33 -15.16 -13.04
N LEU A 182 2.98 -15.94 -12.01
CA LEU A 182 3.74 -16.01 -10.78
C LEU A 182 5.09 -16.68 -11.06
N GLN A 183 6.18 -16.02 -10.71
CA GLN A 183 7.54 -16.52 -10.98
C GLN A 183 8.06 -17.37 -9.81
N PRO A 184 8.81 -18.46 -10.06
CA PRO A 184 9.50 -19.18 -9.01
C PRO A 184 10.49 -18.30 -8.27
N GLY A 185 10.53 -18.42 -6.95
CA GLY A 185 11.44 -17.64 -6.11
C GLY A 185 11.04 -16.18 -5.87
N THR A 186 10.00 -15.69 -6.54
CA THR A 186 9.46 -14.34 -6.33
C THR A 186 8.02 -14.44 -5.83
N ALA A 187 7.85 -14.32 -4.52
CA ALA A 187 6.53 -14.38 -3.91
C ALA A 187 5.72 -13.11 -4.19
N VAL A 188 4.41 -13.24 -4.42
CA VAL A 188 3.47 -12.12 -4.37
C VAL A 188 2.81 -12.07 -3.00
N SER A 189 2.67 -10.87 -2.46
CA SER A 189 2.06 -10.66 -1.13
C SER A 189 0.88 -9.69 -1.17
N TYR A 190 -0.14 -9.98 -0.36
CA TYR A 190 -1.34 -9.18 -0.19
C TYR A 190 -1.76 -9.18 1.28
N THR A 191 -2.27 -8.07 1.76
CA THR A 191 -2.83 -7.94 3.12
C THR A 191 -4.26 -7.45 3.03
N THR A 192 -5.15 -8.07 3.79
CA THR A 192 -6.51 -7.59 4.02
C THR A 192 -6.65 -7.19 5.48
N TRP A 193 -7.12 -5.97 5.71
CA TRP A 193 -7.34 -5.43 7.05
C TRP A 193 -8.81 -5.53 7.45
N PHE A 194 -9.02 -5.77 8.74
CA PHE A 194 -10.33 -5.83 9.36
C PHE A 194 -10.34 -4.95 10.61
N GLY A 195 -11.43 -4.24 10.80
CA GLY A 195 -11.72 -3.58 12.06
C GLY A 195 -13.21 -3.50 12.30
N THR A 196 -13.58 -3.08 13.51
CA THR A 196 -14.98 -2.98 13.92
C THR A 196 -15.38 -1.53 14.17
N PHE A 197 -16.68 -1.28 14.12
CA PHE A 197 -17.28 -0.01 14.51
C PHE A 197 -18.54 -0.26 15.33
N PRO A 198 -18.83 0.59 16.34
CA PRO A 198 -19.96 0.34 17.25
C PRO A 198 -21.32 0.60 16.59
N GLU A 199 -21.42 1.63 15.75
CA GLU A 199 -22.64 2.06 15.07
C GLU A 199 -22.30 2.70 13.72
N ILE A 200 -23.24 2.67 12.76
CA ILE A 200 -23.02 3.16 11.40
C ILE A 200 -22.62 4.64 11.34
N ASN A 201 -23.15 5.48 12.23
CA ASN A 201 -22.81 6.90 12.36
C ASN A 201 -21.36 7.12 12.85
N GLN A 202 -20.70 6.11 13.42
CA GLN A 202 -19.31 6.12 13.86
C GLN A 202 -18.37 5.41 12.86
N LEU A 203 -18.87 4.87 11.76
CA LEU A 203 -18.06 4.15 10.76
C LEU A 203 -16.87 5.00 10.31
N ARG A 204 -17.12 6.22 9.83
CA ARG A 204 -16.06 7.14 9.37
C ARG A 204 -15.02 7.42 10.47
N ARG A 205 -15.45 7.59 11.72
CA ARG A 205 -14.53 7.82 12.86
C ARG A 205 -13.65 6.59 13.09
N SER A 206 -14.24 5.40 13.07
CA SER A 206 -13.55 4.13 13.32
C SER A 206 -12.54 3.82 12.21
N VAL A 207 -12.90 4.04 10.95
CA VAL A 207 -12.00 3.91 9.80
C VAL A 207 -10.86 4.93 9.87
N ASN A 208 -11.12 6.19 10.22
CA ASN A 208 -10.07 7.19 10.38
C ASN A 208 -9.07 6.83 11.49
N GLN A 209 -9.56 6.34 12.63
CA GLN A 209 -8.70 5.85 13.72
C GLN A 209 -7.87 4.65 13.26
N PHE A 210 -8.46 3.75 12.48
CA PHE A 210 -7.75 2.61 11.92
C PHE A 210 -6.63 3.06 10.99
N ILE A 211 -6.92 3.91 10.00
CA ILE A 211 -5.91 4.41 9.06
C ILE A 211 -4.78 5.10 9.81
N ASP A 212 -5.07 5.96 10.78
CA ASP A 212 -4.03 6.61 11.59
C ASP A 212 -3.18 5.62 12.39
N ALA A 213 -3.79 4.52 12.85
CA ALA A 213 -3.09 3.48 13.57
C ALA A 213 -2.15 2.64 12.69
N VAL A 214 -2.37 2.53 11.38
CA VAL A 214 -1.61 1.60 10.52
C VAL A 214 -0.86 2.28 9.37
N ARG A 215 -1.08 3.57 9.13
CA ARG A 215 -0.32 4.33 8.14
C ARG A 215 1.17 4.40 8.53
N PRO A 216 2.10 4.49 7.57
CA PRO A 216 3.55 4.47 7.84
C PRO A 216 4.07 5.59 8.74
N ARG A 217 3.40 6.75 8.69
CA ARG A 217 3.73 7.95 9.45
C ARG A 217 2.45 8.48 10.08
N PRO A 218 2.40 8.83 11.38
CA PRO A 218 1.19 9.37 12.02
C PRO A 218 0.58 10.54 11.24
N TYR A 219 -0.75 10.65 11.24
CA TYR A 219 -1.41 11.78 10.61
C TYR A 219 -0.97 13.09 11.26
N LYS A 220 -0.35 13.95 10.46
CA LYS A 220 0.03 15.31 10.84
C LYS A 220 -0.14 16.21 9.61
N PRO A 221 -0.76 17.40 9.75
CA PRO A 221 -0.74 18.41 8.71
C PRO A 221 0.69 18.66 8.21
N TYR A 222 0.82 18.97 6.92
CA TYR A 222 2.10 19.30 6.29
C TYR A 222 1.92 20.58 5.46
N LEU A 223 2.20 21.71 6.09
CA LEU A 223 1.99 23.03 5.51
C LEU A 223 3.19 23.36 4.61
N HIS A 224 2.95 23.54 3.32
CA HIS A 224 4.01 23.84 2.36
C HIS A 224 3.62 24.96 1.41
N TYR A 225 4.63 25.72 0.99
CA TYR A 225 4.57 26.54 -0.21
C TYR A 225 4.65 25.63 -1.44
N ASN A 226 3.92 25.92 -2.51
CA ASN A 226 4.06 25.23 -3.79
C ASN A 226 4.34 26.27 -4.89
N SER A 227 5.41 26.08 -5.66
CA SER A 227 5.83 27.07 -6.68
C SER A 227 5.00 27.08 -7.97
N TRP A 228 4.09 26.11 -8.18
CA TRP A 228 3.34 25.95 -9.44
C TRP A 228 2.59 27.22 -9.84
N MET A 229 1.82 27.81 -8.94
CA MET A 229 1.02 29.03 -9.21
C MET A 229 1.78 30.34 -8.95
N ASP A 230 3.11 30.26 -8.77
CA ASP A 230 3.99 31.39 -8.51
C ASP A 230 5.07 31.47 -9.60
N ILE A 231 6.24 30.87 -9.39
CA ILE A 231 7.38 30.95 -10.31
C ILE A 231 7.48 29.77 -11.30
N GLY A 232 6.65 28.72 -11.13
CA GLY A 232 6.77 27.44 -11.83
C GLY A 232 5.72 27.12 -12.90
N PHE A 233 4.77 28.02 -13.20
CA PHE A 233 3.64 27.70 -14.10
C PHE A 233 4.09 27.53 -15.56
N PHE A 234 4.37 26.28 -15.97
CA PHE A 234 4.98 25.90 -17.26
C PHE A 234 6.36 26.53 -17.56
N THR A 235 6.97 27.20 -16.59
CA THR A 235 8.25 27.89 -16.70
C THR A 235 9.34 27.14 -15.94
N THR A 236 10.58 27.26 -16.39
CA THR A 236 11.75 26.96 -15.55
C THR A 236 12.02 28.14 -14.64
N TYR A 237 12.57 27.90 -13.46
CA TYR A 237 12.98 28.93 -12.51
C TYR A 237 14.40 28.67 -12.00
N THR A 238 14.96 29.64 -11.30
CA THR A 238 16.38 29.67 -10.91
C THR A 238 16.58 29.67 -9.40
N GLU A 239 17.77 29.28 -8.96
CA GLU A 239 18.16 29.35 -7.53
C GLU A 239 17.92 30.74 -6.91
N PRO A 240 18.30 31.87 -7.53
CA PRO A 240 18.00 33.20 -7.00
C PRO A 240 16.51 33.51 -6.85
N GLU A 241 15.67 33.09 -7.80
CA GLU A 241 14.21 33.30 -7.72
C GLU A 241 13.62 32.52 -6.55
N VAL A 242 14.05 31.26 -6.36
CA VAL A 242 13.64 30.45 -5.20
C VAL A 242 14.05 31.12 -3.89
N LEU A 243 15.31 31.55 -3.78
CA LEU A 243 15.81 32.23 -2.57
C LEU A 243 15.04 33.52 -2.28
N GLN A 244 14.69 34.29 -3.31
CA GLN A 244 13.86 35.49 -3.16
C GLN A 244 12.46 35.14 -2.64
N ARG A 245 11.80 34.10 -3.18
CA ARG A 245 10.51 33.64 -2.65
C ARG A 245 10.61 33.21 -1.19
N MET A 246 11.68 32.52 -0.80
CA MET A 246 11.90 32.12 0.59
C MET A 246 12.06 33.32 1.52
N ASP A 247 12.75 34.38 1.09
CA ASP A 247 12.85 35.63 1.85
C ASP A 247 11.49 36.32 2.04
N GLU A 248 10.67 36.36 0.99
CA GLU A 248 9.34 36.96 1.05
C GLU A 248 8.38 36.17 1.94
N TRP A 249 8.38 34.83 1.82
CA TRP A 249 7.62 33.95 2.70
C TRP A 249 8.12 34.02 4.15
N ASN A 250 9.42 34.14 4.35
CA ASN A 250 9.96 34.32 5.69
C ASN A 250 9.44 35.62 6.32
N LYS A 251 9.58 36.74 5.60
CA LYS A 251 9.18 38.06 6.08
C LYS A 251 7.69 38.12 6.38
N GLU A 252 6.86 37.67 5.45
CA GLU A 252 5.41 37.84 5.57
C GLU A 252 4.79 36.71 6.41
N PHE A 253 5.17 35.46 6.21
CA PHE A 253 4.47 34.31 6.78
C PHE A 253 5.17 33.72 7.99
N ILE A 254 6.45 33.34 7.86
CA ILE A 254 7.14 32.58 8.92
C ILE A 254 7.42 33.48 10.12
N THR A 255 8.24 34.52 9.96
CA THR A 255 8.56 35.47 11.05
C THR A 255 7.48 36.52 11.22
N GLY A 256 6.89 37.01 10.11
CA GLY A 256 5.86 38.06 10.16
C GLY A 256 4.56 37.63 10.84
N ARG A 257 4.21 36.34 10.79
CA ARG A 257 2.98 35.79 11.41
C ARG A 257 3.25 34.68 12.43
N GLY A 258 4.51 34.29 12.65
CA GLY A 258 4.87 33.23 13.60
C GLY A 258 4.38 31.83 13.20
N VAL A 259 4.20 31.57 11.90
CA VAL A 259 3.69 30.29 11.39
C VAL A 259 4.83 29.40 10.94
N MET A 260 4.87 28.16 11.44
CA MET A 260 5.82 27.16 10.98
C MET A 260 5.43 26.66 9.58
N LEU A 261 6.36 26.75 8.62
CA LEU A 261 6.23 26.16 7.29
C LEU A 261 7.03 24.86 7.25
N ASP A 262 6.38 23.73 6.99
CA ASP A 262 7.08 22.44 6.93
C ASP A 262 8.04 22.37 5.73
N ALA A 263 7.63 22.86 4.55
CA ALA A 263 8.51 22.87 3.38
C ALA A 263 8.23 23.96 2.33
N PHE A 264 9.25 24.29 1.56
CA PHE A 264 9.13 24.93 0.25
C PHE A 264 9.12 23.83 -0.83
N LEU A 265 7.95 23.54 -1.39
CA LEU A 265 7.79 22.56 -2.45
C LEU A 265 8.02 23.22 -3.82
N LEU A 266 9.08 22.81 -4.49
CA LEU A 266 9.43 23.27 -5.83
C LEU A 266 8.74 22.35 -6.84
N ASP A 267 7.76 22.89 -7.57
CA ASP A 267 6.94 22.18 -8.55
C ASP A 267 7.68 22.01 -9.91
N ASP A 268 7.00 21.65 -11.00
CA ASP A 268 7.62 21.48 -12.33
C ASP A 268 8.50 22.71 -12.71
N GLY A 269 9.70 22.48 -13.24
CA GLY A 269 10.63 23.53 -13.71
C GLY A 269 12.07 23.46 -13.17
N TRP A 270 12.38 22.56 -12.25
CA TRP A 270 13.72 22.41 -11.65
C TRP A 270 14.67 21.50 -12.43
N ASP A 271 14.14 20.55 -13.22
CA ASP A 271 14.91 19.52 -13.90
C ASP A 271 15.40 19.96 -15.28
N ASP A 272 16.33 19.19 -15.84
CA ASP A 272 16.91 19.41 -17.18
C ASP A 272 15.96 19.08 -18.34
N ARG A 273 14.77 18.54 -18.04
CA ARG A 273 13.76 18.05 -18.99
C ARG A 273 14.27 16.97 -19.96
N THR A 274 15.40 16.32 -19.69
CA THR A 274 15.84 15.14 -20.45
C THR A 274 14.97 13.92 -20.13
N GLY A 275 14.14 13.99 -19.09
CA GLY A 275 13.37 12.86 -18.59
C GLY A 275 14.18 11.88 -17.75
N ARG A 276 15.48 12.13 -17.57
CA ARG A 276 16.32 11.42 -16.60
C ARG A 276 16.10 11.90 -15.18
N TRP A 277 15.41 13.02 -14.97
CA TRP A 277 15.16 13.66 -13.67
C TRP A 277 16.44 14.15 -12.99
N LEU A 278 17.31 14.78 -13.77
CA LEU A 278 18.52 15.44 -13.29
C LEU A 278 18.29 16.94 -13.15
N PHE A 279 19.15 17.61 -12.39
CA PHE A 279 19.09 19.05 -12.22
C PHE A 279 19.26 19.81 -13.54
N GLY A 280 18.38 20.79 -13.76
CA GLY A 280 18.53 21.74 -14.86
C GLY A 280 19.74 22.67 -14.66
N PRO A 281 20.14 23.42 -15.69
CA PRO A 281 21.31 24.29 -15.63
C PRO A 281 21.29 25.31 -14.48
N ALA A 282 20.09 25.76 -14.11
CA ALA A 282 19.88 26.73 -13.03
C ALA A 282 20.15 26.16 -11.62
N PHE A 283 20.26 24.83 -11.51
CA PHE A 283 20.54 24.08 -10.28
C PHE A 283 21.73 23.13 -10.48
N SER A 284 22.72 23.54 -11.29
CA SER A 284 23.89 22.72 -11.62
C SER A 284 24.72 22.23 -10.42
N ASN A 285 24.57 22.88 -9.26
CA ASN A 285 25.21 22.48 -7.99
C ASN A 285 24.22 21.85 -6.98
N GLY A 286 23.09 21.33 -7.48
CA GLY A 286 22.00 20.81 -6.65
C GLY A 286 21.27 21.91 -5.87
N PHE A 287 20.62 21.53 -4.76
CA PHE A 287 19.84 22.43 -3.92
C PHE A 287 20.57 22.89 -2.65
N SER A 288 21.90 22.73 -2.58
CA SER A 288 22.70 23.04 -1.37
C SER A 288 22.36 24.38 -0.71
N LYS A 289 22.40 25.48 -1.45
CA LYS A 289 22.08 26.83 -0.92
C LYS A 289 20.60 27.01 -0.57
N VAL A 290 19.71 26.43 -1.38
CA VAL A 290 18.26 26.47 -1.13
C VAL A 290 17.93 25.71 0.16
N ARG A 291 18.60 24.59 0.40
CA ARG A 291 18.52 23.81 1.64
C ARG A 291 19.07 24.59 2.84
N GLU A 292 20.27 25.15 2.74
CA GLU A 292 20.85 25.99 3.80
C GLU A 292 19.90 27.13 4.20
N LYS A 293 19.25 27.75 3.20
CA LYS A 293 18.23 28.76 3.45
C LYS A 293 17.01 28.19 4.17
N ALA A 294 16.48 27.04 3.74
CA ALA A 294 15.31 26.43 4.37
C ALA A 294 15.60 26.04 5.83
N ASP A 295 16.78 25.47 6.09
CA ASP A 295 17.23 25.10 7.44
C ASP A 295 17.30 26.33 8.35
N SER A 296 17.79 27.48 7.85
CA SER A 296 17.82 28.75 8.60
C SER A 296 16.43 29.27 8.98
N LEU A 297 15.39 28.81 8.29
CA LEU A 297 13.99 29.14 8.52
C LEU A 297 13.24 28.04 9.31
N HIS A 298 13.96 27.02 9.79
CA HIS A 298 13.37 25.82 10.40
C HIS A 298 12.32 25.14 9.50
N SER A 299 12.58 25.16 8.20
CA SER A 299 11.77 24.56 7.15
C SER A 299 12.62 23.56 6.35
N SER A 300 12.05 22.98 5.29
CA SER A 300 12.76 22.05 4.41
C SER A 300 12.38 22.26 2.94
N ILE A 301 12.91 21.40 2.06
CA ILE A 301 12.59 21.41 0.63
C ILE A 301 11.74 20.19 0.26
N GLY A 302 10.71 20.45 -0.54
CA GLY A 302 9.90 19.44 -1.23
C GLY A 302 10.07 19.53 -2.73
N LEU A 303 9.79 18.44 -3.45
CA LEU A 303 9.82 18.42 -4.91
C LEU A 303 8.59 17.80 -5.53
N TRP A 304 8.22 18.35 -6.68
CA TRP A 304 7.34 17.68 -7.63
C TRP A 304 8.13 16.79 -8.58
N LEU A 305 7.63 15.58 -8.80
CA LEU A 305 8.06 14.68 -9.87
C LEU A 305 6.84 13.96 -10.45
N SER A 306 7.02 13.38 -11.63
CA SER A 306 5.93 12.68 -12.29
C SER A 306 6.38 11.37 -12.94
N PRO A 307 5.95 10.20 -12.44
CA PRO A 307 6.33 8.92 -13.04
C PRO A 307 6.04 8.84 -14.55
N TRP A 308 4.94 9.43 -15.04
CA TRP A 308 4.63 9.39 -16.47
C TRP A 308 5.27 10.52 -17.31
N GLY A 309 6.08 11.40 -16.70
CA GLY A 309 6.82 12.48 -17.38
C GLY A 309 6.26 13.90 -17.23
N GLY A 310 5.18 14.12 -16.49
CA GLY A 310 4.54 15.42 -16.30
C GLY A 310 3.39 15.69 -17.27
N TYR A 311 3.19 16.96 -17.61
CA TYR A 311 2.07 17.41 -18.44
C TYR A 311 2.52 18.30 -19.59
N ASN A 312 1.67 18.35 -20.63
CA ASN A 312 1.81 19.26 -21.77
C ASN A 312 3.23 19.29 -22.35
N LYS A 313 3.73 20.48 -22.69
CA LYS A 313 5.02 20.65 -23.36
C LYS A 313 6.22 20.14 -22.53
N PRO A 314 6.31 20.37 -21.20
CA PRO A 314 7.36 19.74 -20.39
C PRO A 314 7.40 18.22 -20.51
N ARG A 315 6.24 17.54 -20.47
CA ARG A 315 6.17 16.08 -20.70
C ARG A 315 6.66 15.69 -22.09
N ASP A 316 6.17 16.36 -23.12
CA ASP A 316 6.49 16.01 -24.50
C ASP A 316 8.00 16.12 -24.74
N ILE A 317 8.67 17.11 -24.13
CA ILE A 317 10.13 17.24 -24.16
C ILE A 317 10.77 16.03 -23.46
N ARG A 318 10.44 15.76 -22.20
CA ARG A 318 11.02 14.63 -21.43
C ARG A 318 10.86 13.29 -22.16
N VAL A 319 9.66 13.00 -22.65
CA VAL A 319 9.35 11.73 -23.31
C VAL A 319 9.99 11.64 -24.70
N SER A 320 10.26 12.76 -25.38
CA SER A 320 10.97 12.73 -26.67
C SER A 320 12.38 12.14 -26.59
N HIS A 321 13.02 12.22 -25.42
CA HIS A 321 14.32 11.63 -25.14
C HIS A 321 14.26 10.16 -24.71
N ALA A 322 13.06 9.59 -24.49
CA ALA A 322 12.90 8.23 -23.95
C ALA A 322 13.70 7.18 -24.76
N LYS A 323 13.65 7.28 -26.09
CA LYS A 323 14.34 6.36 -26.99
C LYS A 323 15.87 6.44 -26.86
N GLU A 324 16.43 7.62 -26.58
CA GLU A 324 17.87 7.82 -26.39
C GLU A 324 18.39 7.03 -25.19
N TYR A 325 17.57 6.92 -24.13
CA TYR A 325 17.92 6.25 -22.88
C TYR A 325 17.36 4.83 -22.75
N GLY A 326 16.63 4.37 -23.76
CA GLY A 326 15.95 3.07 -23.73
C GLY A 326 14.80 3.01 -22.70
N PHE A 327 14.24 4.16 -22.33
CA PHE A 327 13.11 4.23 -21.39
C PHE A 327 11.82 3.79 -22.08
N GLU A 328 11.07 2.96 -21.38
CA GLU A 328 9.81 2.42 -21.86
C GLU A 328 8.70 3.47 -21.78
N THR A 329 7.86 3.50 -22.81
CA THR A 329 6.74 4.44 -22.92
C THR A 329 5.46 3.73 -23.33
N VAL A 330 4.33 4.21 -22.82
CA VAL A 330 2.98 3.80 -23.24
C VAL A 330 2.17 5.07 -23.47
N ASP A 331 1.43 5.13 -24.58
CA ASP A 331 0.54 6.25 -24.93
C ASP A 331 1.17 7.65 -24.82
N GLY A 332 2.42 7.79 -25.29
CA GLY A 332 3.14 9.06 -25.33
C GLY A 332 3.62 9.57 -23.95
N LYS A 333 3.72 8.68 -22.97
CA LYS A 333 4.16 8.94 -21.60
C LYS A 333 5.18 7.88 -21.17
N PHE A 334 6.02 8.18 -20.18
CA PHE A 334 6.85 7.14 -19.57
C PHE A 334 5.99 6.06 -18.92
N ALA A 335 6.47 4.83 -18.94
CA ALA A 335 5.87 3.72 -18.21
C ALA A 335 6.74 3.39 -17.00
N LEU A 336 6.24 3.70 -15.80
CA LEU A 336 7.00 3.50 -14.56
C LEU A 336 7.42 2.03 -14.36
N SER A 337 6.60 1.09 -14.80
CA SER A 337 6.87 -0.34 -14.76
C SER A 337 7.89 -0.82 -15.79
N GLY A 338 8.36 0.03 -16.71
CA GLY A 338 9.46 -0.30 -17.60
C GLY A 338 10.76 -0.58 -16.84
N PRO A 339 11.48 -1.67 -17.13
CA PRO A 339 12.68 -2.03 -16.37
C PRO A 339 13.78 -0.95 -16.41
N ASN A 340 14.01 -0.30 -17.56
CA ASN A 340 15.03 0.75 -17.66
C ASN A 340 14.57 2.04 -16.98
N TYR A 341 13.33 2.46 -17.24
CA TYR A 341 12.82 3.70 -16.67
C TYR A 341 12.60 3.61 -15.15
N PHE A 342 12.07 2.50 -14.62
CA PHE A 342 11.95 2.27 -13.17
C PHE A 342 13.31 2.42 -12.49
N LYS A 343 14.34 1.75 -13.03
CA LYS A 343 15.70 1.79 -12.50
C LYS A 343 16.23 3.23 -12.43
N ASN A 344 16.04 4.01 -13.50
CA ASN A 344 16.46 5.41 -13.52
C ASN A 344 15.67 6.27 -12.51
N PHE A 345 14.34 6.23 -12.58
CA PHE A 345 13.46 7.08 -11.77
C PHE A 345 13.62 6.79 -10.27
N ASN A 346 13.65 5.51 -9.89
CA ASN A 346 13.91 5.09 -8.52
C ASN A 346 15.29 5.56 -8.05
N ALA A 347 16.35 5.38 -8.84
CA ALA A 347 17.69 5.83 -8.46
C ALA A 347 17.75 7.35 -8.22
N GLN A 348 17.13 8.15 -9.09
CA GLN A 348 17.10 9.61 -8.90
C GLN A 348 16.32 10.02 -7.65
N ILE A 349 15.15 9.42 -7.40
CA ILE A 349 14.38 9.70 -6.18
C ILE A 349 15.20 9.33 -4.93
N ILE A 350 15.88 8.17 -4.92
CA ILE A 350 16.70 7.79 -3.77
C ILE A 350 17.87 8.78 -3.57
N ASN A 351 18.50 9.26 -4.65
CA ASN A 351 19.55 10.28 -4.57
C ASN A 351 19.01 11.61 -4.03
N LEU A 352 17.85 12.07 -4.50
CA LEU A 352 17.19 13.28 -3.98
C LEU A 352 16.89 13.17 -2.47
N ILE A 353 16.52 11.97 -2.00
CA ILE A 353 16.29 11.72 -0.58
C ILE A 353 17.61 11.76 0.21
N LYS A 354 18.64 11.04 -0.25
CA LYS A 354 19.86 10.79 0.53
C LYS A 354 20.86 11.93 0.47
N GLU A 355 21.06 12.51 -0.72
CA GLU A 355 22.12 13.49 -0.97
C GLU A 355 21.59 14.94 -0.92
N GLU A 356 20.39 15.16 -1.44
CA GLU A 356 19.76 16.49 -1.46
C GLU A 356 18.89 16.75 -0.23
N HIS A 357 18.60 15.72 0.59
CA HIS A 357 17.78 15.79 1.80
C HIS A 357 16.37 16.34 1.55
N ILE A 358 15.79 16.05 0.38
CA ILE A 358 14.41 16.40 0.08
C ILE A 358 13.48 15.68 1.05
N THR A 359 12.62 16.42 1.75
CA THR A 359 11.80 15.83 2.82
C THR A 359 10.36 15.54 2.41
N SER A 360 9.93 16.06 1.25
CA SER A 360 8.58 15.87 0.75
C SER A 360 8.50 15.74 -0.75
N PHE A 361 7.56 14.93 -1.22
CA PHE A 361 7.36 14.65 -2.63
C PHE A 361 5.89 14.81 -3.00
N LYS A 362 5.63 15.62 -4.02
CA LYS A 362 4.38 15.62 -4.78
C LYS A 362 4.60 14.75 -6.02
N LEU A 363 3.97 13.59 -6.06
CA LEU A 363 4.08 12.66 -7.18
C LEU A 363 2.81 12.71 -8.03
N ASP A 364 2.98 13.07 -9.30
CA ASP A 364 1.90 13.21 -10.28
C ASP A 364 1.97 12.17 -11.38
N GLY A 365 0.86 11.56 -11.75
CA GLY A 365 0.81 10.62 -12.87
C GLY A 365 1.37 9.26 -12.52
N MET A 366 0.86 8.66 -11.45
CA MET A 366 1.32 7.36 -10.93
C MET A 366 0.87 6.13 -11.77
N GLY A 367 -0.05 6.29 -12.74
CA GLY A 367 -0.67 5.16 -13.44
C GLY A 367 -0.84 5.42 -14.93
N ASN A 368 0.14 5.00 -15.74
CA ASN A 368 0.09 5.08 -17.19
C ASN A 368 -0.10 3.69 -17.83
N ALA A 369 0.87 2.78 -17.64
CA ALA A 369 0.79 1.43 -18.16
C ALA A 369 -0.04 0.51 -17.24
N ASN A 370 -1.23 0.17 -17.71
CA ASN A 370 -2.13 -0.78 -17.03
C ASN A 370 -1.85 -2.24 -17.39
N SER A 371 -0.86 -2.53 -18.23
CA SER A 371 -0.50 -3.87 -18.67
C SER A 371 0.98 -4.13 -18.44
N HIS A 372 1.33 -5.40 -18.34
CA HIS A 372 2.72 -5.81 -18.18
C HIS A 372 3.59 -5.39 -19.37
N ILE A 373 4.77 -4.87 -19.06
CA ILE A 373 5.81 -4.55 -20.04
C ILE A 373 6.82 -5.68 -20.05
N LYS A 374 7.17 -6.17 -21.26
CA LYS A 374 8.12 -7.27 -21.43
C LYS A 374 9.43 -6.99 -20.69
N GLY A 375 9.83 -7.92 -19.82
CA GLY A 375 11.06 -7.83 -19.03
C GLY A 375 10.93 -7.01 -17.74
N SER A 376 9.75 -6.46 -17.46
CA SER A 376 9.45 -5.85 -16.16
C SER A 376 9.34 -6.92 -15.07
N GLU A 377 9.70 -6.56 -13.84
CA GLU A 377 9.36 -7.33 -12.63
C GLU A 377 7.94 -6.99 -12.11
N PHE A 378 7.32 -5.93 -12.65
CA PHE A 378 6.03 -5.43 -12.23
C PHE A 378 4.91 -5.84 -13.21
N ALA A 379 3.73 -6.10 -12.68
CA ALA A 379 2.56 -6.39 -13.52
C ALA A 379 1.92 -5.11 -14.11
N SER A 380 2.17 -3.96 -13.51
CA SER A 380 1.65 -2.65 -13.93
C SER A 380 2.43 -1.48 -13.31
N ASP A 381 2.16 -0.26 -13.78
CA ASP A 381 2.67 0.97 -13.16
C ASP A 381 2.20 1.15 -11.70
N PHE A 382 1.06 0.57 -11.33
CA PHE A 382 0.59 0.61 -9.94
C PHE A 382 1.46 -0.25 -9.02
N ASP A 383 1.89 -1.43 -9.47
CA ASP A 383 2.81 -2.27 -8.70
C ASP A 383 4.18 -1.62 -8.58
N ALA A 384 4.67 -1.03 -9.67
CA ALA A 384 5.91 -0.25 -9.68
C ALA A 384 5.82 0.97 -8.74
N SER A 385 4.67 1.65 -8.70
CA SER A 385 4.41 2.77 -7.79
C SER A 385 4.50 2.34 -6.32
N ILE A 386 3.91 1.19 -5.95
CA ILE A 386 3.99 0.66 -4.60
C ILE A 386 5.45 0.34 -4.23
N ALA A 387 6.19 -0.30 -5.13
CA ALA A 387 7.61 -0.59 -4.93
C ALA A 387 8.44 0.69 -4.77
N LEU A 388 8.20 1.71 -5.59
CA LEU A 388 8.84 3.02 -5.47
C LEU A 388 8.59 3.65 -4.10
N LEU A 389 7.33 3.67 -3.64
CA LEU A 389 6.95 4.25 -2.35
C LEU A 389 7.62 3.51 -1.17
N HIS A 390 7.72 2.19 -1.24
CA HIS A 390 8.49 1.40 -0.27
C HIS A 390 9.98 1.76 -0.28
N ASN A 391 10.60 1.91 -1.45
CA ASN A 391 11.99 2.30 -1.57
C ASN A 391 12.25 3.70 -1.00
N MET A 392 11.34 4.66 -1.26
CA MET A 392 11.38 6.00 -0.68
C MET A 392 11.34 5.96 0.84
N ARG A 393 10.42 5.19 1.43
CA ARG A 393 10.28 5.01 2.88
C ARG A 393 11.49 4.32 3.50
N SER A 394 12.08 3.37 2.78
CA SER A 394 13.30 2.68 3.22
C SER A 394 14.50 3.62 3.23
N ALA A 395 14.55 4.60 2.30
CA ALA A 395 15.60 5.62 2.29
C ALA A 395 15.40 6.68 3.37
N ASN A 396 14.16 7.09 3.66
CA ASN A 396 13.83 7.91 4.81
C ASN A 396 12.38 7.63 5.29
N PRO A 397 12.19 7.13 6.52
CA PRO A 397 10.86 6.78 7.00
C PRO A 397 9.96 8.02 7.24
N ASN A 398 10.55 9.20 7.41
CA ASN A 398 9.85 10.42 7.81
C ASN A 398 9.36 11.30 6.64
N GLN A 399 9.61 10.89 5.38
CA GLN A 399 9.23 11.68 4.20
C GLN A 399 7.74 12.00 4.18
N PHE A 400 7.37 13.18 3.70
CA PHE A 400 5.97 13.44 3.38
C PHE A 400 5.70 13.11 1.91
N ILE A 401 4.81 12.15 1.64
CA ILE A 401 4.49 11.76 0.26
C ILE A 401 3.05 12.11 -0.07
N ASN A 402 2.87 12.93 -1.10
CA ASN A 402 1.58 13.36 -1.62
C ASN A 402 1.36 12.80 -3.03
N LEU A 403 0.38 11.91 -3.20
CA LEU A 403 0.00 11.35 -4.50
C LEU A 403 -1.14 12.18 -5.09
N THR A 404 -0.94 12.69 -6.29
CA THR A 404 -1.78 13.77 -6.81
C THR A 404 -2.59 13.34 -8.04
N THR A 405 -1.99 12.88 -9.13
CA THR A 405 -2.77 12.34 -10.26
C THR A 405 -2.36 10.93 -10.66
N GLY A 406 -3.19 10.29 -11.49
CA GLY A 406 -2.96 8.93 -11.97
C GLY A 406 -3.27 7.83 -10.94
N THR A 407 -3.74 8.20 -9.75
CA THR A 407 -4.26 7.28 -8.75
C THR A 407 -5.77 7.42 -8.60
N ASN A 408 -6.48 6.31 -8.47
CA ASN A 408 -7.82 6.34 -7.85
C ASN A 408 -7.66 6.78 -6.39
N ALA A 409 -8.59 7.58 -5.86
CA ALA A 409 -8.54 8.10 -4.49
C ALA A 409 -8.89 7.03 -3.42
N SER A 410 -8.36 5.81 -3.59
CA SER A 410 -8.60 4.69 -2.67
C SER A 410 -7.89 4.94 -1.35
N PRO A 411 -8.55 4.68 -0.20
CA PRO A 411 -7.90 4.74 1.11
C PRO A 411 -6.65 3.84 1.22
N SER A 412 -6.55 2.80 0.38
CA SER A 412 -5.39 1.90 0.37
C SER A 412 -4.07 2.61 0.04
N TRP A 413 -4.10 3.74 -0.66
CA TRP A 413 -2.89 4.54 -0.87
C TRP A 413 -2.31 5.12 0.42
N LEU A 414 -3.12 5.30 1.47
CA LEU A 414 -2.68 5.82 2.77
C LEU A 414 -1.83 4.82 3.55
N PHE A 415 -1.72 3.57 3.10
CA PHE A 415 -0.72 2.62 3.60
C PHE A 415 0.69 2.87 3.04
N TYR A 416 0.83 3.72 2.03
CA TYR A 416 2.12 3.99 1.36
C TYR A 416 2.47 5.49 1.32
N ALA A 417 1.46 6.36 1.29
CA ALA A 417 1.60 7.81 1.19
C ALA A 417 0.86 8.55 2.32
N ASP A 418 1.18 9.82 2.51
CA ASP A 418 0.61 10.63 3.58
C ASP A 418 -0.67 11.37 3.20
N ALA A 419 -0.78 11.71 1.92
CA ALA A 419 -1.89 12.41 1.32
C ALA A 419 -2.18 11.87 -0.07
N ILE A 420 -3.46 11.89 -0.43
CA ILE A 420 -3.96 11.58 -1.76
C ILE A 420 -4.85 12.72 -2.24
N TRP A 421 -4.70 13.10 -3.49
CA TRP A 421 -5.60 14.03 -4.14
C TRP A 421 -6.89 13.31 -4.54
N ARG A 422 -8.00 14.02 -4.35
CA ARG A 422 -9.34 13.48 -4.58
C ARG A 422 -9.84 13.71 -6.00
N GLN A 423 -8.94 14.05 -6.93
CA GLN A 423 -9.27 14.53 -8.27
C GLN A 423 -10.02 15.88 -8.24
N GLY A 424 -10.21 16.49 -9.40
CA GLY A 424 -10.73 17.85 -9.57
C GLY A 424 -9.67 18.80 -10.13
N ASP A 425 -10.04 20.06 -10.33
CA ASP A 425 -9.15 21.08 -10.88
C ASP A 425 -8.03 21.47 -9.90
N ASP A 426 -6.90 21.92 -10.45
CA ASP A 426 -5.72 22.40 -9.70
C ASP A 426 -6.09 23.41 -8.60
N ILE A 427 -7.09 24.24 -8.89
CA ILE A 427 -7.71 25.16 -7.93
C ILE A 427 -9.22 25.04 -8.07
N ASN A 428 -9.86 24.53 -7.02
CA ASN A 428 -11.30 24.68 -6.82
C ASN A 428 -11.53 25.56 -5.60
N LEU A 429 -11.64 26.87 -5.83
CA LEU A 429 -12.21 27.80 -4.86
C LEU A 429 -13.73 27.67 -4.97
N TYR A 430 -14.34 26.90 -4.08
CA TYR A 430 -15.79 26.96 -3.87
C TYR A 430 -16.15 28.18 -3.01
#